data_AF-A0A2E6ZJL6-F1
#
_entry.id   AF-A0A2E6ZJL6-F1
#
_cell.length_a   1.000
_cell.length_b   1.000
_cell.length_c   1.000
_cell.angle_alpha   90.00
_cell.angle_beta   90.00
_cell.angle_gamma   90.00
#
_symmetry.space_group_name_H-M   'P 1'
#
loop_
_entity.id
_entity.type
_entity.pdbx_description
1 polymer ?
#
loop_
_entity_poly.entity_id
_entity_poly.type
_entity_poly.pdbx_seq_one_letter_code
_entity_poly.pdbx_strand_id
1 'polypeptide(L)'
;MKRPYKDIKIKEDVRAFVGVEVENTPCRDLTTLFIVGIQPMEDIMTWYKKHECEHIYFGANMSFDLNHAEKFIEMCRHTTSKDIWTTLDLEISDISCISSTDLAYHSKFVPQLSVRLPGVDKLGIHATIKIDDTGFNENNPGVWCAPLKRILQPANETLWINYGKDKVIK
;
A
#
# COMPACT_ATOMS: atom_id res chain seq x y z
N MET A 1 14.47 -8.35 5.54
CA MET A 1 15.10 -8.87 4.30
C MET A 1 14.77 -7.89 3.18
N LYS A 2 15.73 -7.50 2.32
CA LYS A 2 15.45 -6.61 1.16
C LYS A 2 14.62 -7.38 0.12
N ARG A 3 13.70 -6.72 -0.61
CA ARG A 3 12.79 -7.37 -1.58
C ARG A 3 13.59 -8.10 -2.68
N PRO A 4 13.30 -9.38 -2.96
CA PRO A 4 13.89 -10.08 -4.10
C PRO A 4 13.26 -9.63 -5.42
N TYR A 5 14.05 -9.56 -6.48
CA TYR A 5 13.59 -9.26 -7.85
C TYR A 5 14.03 -10.37 -8.81
N LYS A 6 13.28 -10.58 -9.90
CA LYS A 6 13.58 -11.63 -10.88
C LYS A 6 14.94 -11.45 -11.56
N ASP A 7 15.30 -10.21 -11.87
CA ASP A 7 16.39 -9.90 -12.81
C ASP A 7 17.59 -9.15 -12.17
N ILE A 8 17.58 -8.87 -10.86
CA ILE A 8 18.63 -8.09 -10.17
C ILE A 8 18.89 -8.62 -8.74
N LYS A 9 20.15 -8.89 -8.41
CA LYS A 9 20.63 -9.05 -7.03
C LYS A 9 20.68 -7.66 -6.36
N ILE A 10 19.55 -7.19 -5.86
CA ILE A 10 19.41 -6.05 -4.93
C ILE A 10 20.08 -4.75 -5.44
N LYS A 11 19.32 -3.90 -6.14
CA LYS A 11 19.71 -2.50 -6.37
C LYS A 11 19.23 -1.62 -5.21
N GLU A 12 20.04 -0.64 -4.85
CA GLU A 12 19.67 0.42 -3.90
C GLU A 12 18.82 1.52 -4.57
N ASP A 13 18.75 1.57 -5.91
CA ASP A 13 18.07 2.61 -6.70
C ASP A 13 16.92 2.10 -7.59
N VAL A 14 16.07 1.21 -7.07
CA VAL A 14 14.87 0.80 -7.83
C VAL A 14 13.84 1.94 -7.79
N ARG A 15 13.55 2.57 -8.92
CA ARG A 15 12.51 3.62 -9.05
C ARG A 15 11.10 3.05 -9.22
N ALA A 16 10.99 1.96 -9.95
CA ALA A 16 9.73 1.27 -10.21
C ALA A 16 9.97 -0.19 -10.64
N PHE A 17 8.97 -1.02 -10.48
CA PHE A 17 8.95 -2.40 -10.96
C PHE A 17 7.52 -2.85 -11.31
N VAL A 18 7.41 -3.89 -12.11
CA VAL A 18 6.12 -4.46 -12.54
C VAL A 18 5.99 -5.88 -12.02
N GLY A 19 4.81 -6.21 -11.52
CA GLY A 19 4.46 -7.52 -11.01
C GLY A 19 2.96 -7.74 -11.00
N VAL A 20 2.54 -8.87 -10.45
CA VAL A 20 1.12 -9.14 -10.15
C VAL A 20 0.90 -8.77 -8.68
N GLU A 21 -0.17 -8.04 -8.38
CA GLU A 21 -0.54 -7.75 -6.99
C GLU A 21 -0.96 -9.05 -6.29
N VAL A 22 -0.27 -9.37 -5.19
CA VAL A 22 -0.47 -10.63 -4.46
C VAL A 22 -1.16 -10.43 -3.13
N GLU A 23 -1.23 -9.19 -2.65
CA GLU A 23 -1.87 -8.85 -1.38
C GLU A 23 -3.39 -8.91 -1.50
N ASN A 24 -4.06 -9.22 -0.40
CA ASN A 24 -5.51 -9.38 -0.33
C ASN A 24 -6.25 -8.03 -0.37
N THR A 25 -6.14 -7.32 -1.49
CA THR A 25 -6.82 -6.05 -1.77
C THR A 25 -7.79 -6.20 -2.95
N PRO A 26 -8.65 -5.21 -3.23
CA PRO A 26 -9.46 -5.19 -4.45
C PRO A 26 -8.63 -5.27 -5.75
N CYS A 27 -7.35 -4.93 -5.68
CA CYS A 27 -6.43 -4.94 -6.82
C CYS A 27 -5.67 -6.27 -7.00
N ARG A 28 -5.98 -7.29 -6.18
CA ARG A 28 -5.35 -8.61 -6.27
C ARG A 28 -5.43 -9.17 -7.71
N ASP A 29 -4.36 -9.83 -8.14
CA ASP A 29 -4.18 -10.44 -9.45
C ASP A 29 -4.08 -9.44 -10.64
N LEU A 30 -4.18 -8.13 -10.40
CA LEU A 30 -3.97 -7.11 -11.44
C LEU A 30 -2.48 -6.94 -11.78
N THR A 31 -2.20 -6.69 -13.06
CA THR A 31 -0.86 -6.28 -13.49
C THR A 31 -0.55 -4.89 -12.94
N THR A 32 0.43 -4.82 -12.05
CA THR A 32 0.66 -3.66 -11.18
C THR A 32 2.00 -3.01 -11.45
N LEU A 33 1.98 -1.69 -11.61
CA LEU A 33 3.15 -0.83 -11.59
C LEU A 33 3.41 -0.37 -10.15
N PHE A 34 4.46 -0.90 -9.54
CA PHE A 34 4.90 -0.51 -8.20
C PHE A 34 5.90 0.65 -8.30
N ILE A 35 5.56 1.76 -7.66
CA ILE A 35 6.36 3.00 -7.65
C ILE A 35 7.06 3.15 -6.31
N VAL A 36 8.39 3.33 -6.38
CA VAL A 36 9.24 3.57 -5.22
C VAL A 36 9.56 5.05 -5.15
N GLY A 37 9.16 5.67 -4.05
CA GLY A 37 9.31 7.09 -3.78
C GLY A 37 8.43 7.94 -4.68
N ILE A 38 8.81 9.21 -4.85
CA ILE A 38 8.12 10.14 -5.74
C ILE A 38 8.79 10.10 -7.10
N GLN A 39 7.99 9.90 -8.14
CA GLN A 39 8.46 9.86 -9.53
C GLN A 39 7.68 10.87 -10.38
N PRO A 40 8.25 11.40 -11.46
CA PRO A 40 7.51 12.26 -12.39
C PRO A 40 6.28 11.53 -12.95
N MET A 41 5.13 12.20 -12.99
CA MET A 41 3.90 11.59 -13.51
C MET A 41 4.02 11.16 -14.98
N GLU A 42 4.80 11.89 -15.78
CA GLU A 42 5.06 11.51 -17.17
C GLU A 42 5.76 10.14 -17.28
N ASP A 43 6.76 9.89 -16.43
CA ASP A 43 7.46 8.62 -16.35
C ASP A 43 6.50 7.50 -15.91
N ILE A 44 5.74 7.74 -14.83
CA ILE A 44 4.75 6.77 -14.30
C ILE A 44 3.76 6.37 -15.38
N MET A 45 3.17 7.35 -16.08
CA MET A 45 2.17 7.08 -17.13
C MET A 45 2.80 6.41 -18.35
N THR A 46 4.06 6.71 -18.67
CA THR A 46 4.80 6.04 -19.73
C THR A 46 5.03 4.58 -19.39
N TRP A 47 5.49 4.27 -18.18
CA TRP A 47 5.70 2.91 -17.70
C TRP A 47 4.39 2.12 -17.61
N TYR A 48 3.33 2.73 -17.07
CA TYR A 48 2.01 2.13 -16.96
C TYR A 48 1.50 1.65 -18.31
N LYS A 49 1.58 2.50 -19.35
CA LYS A 49 1.17 2.15 -20.72
C LYS A 49 2.09 1.12 -21.35
N LYS A 50 3.41 1.31 -21.24
CA LYS A 50 4.43 0.44 -21.85
C LYS A 50 4.34 -1.01 -21.33
N HIS A 51 3.97 -1.17 -20.07
CA HIS A 51 3.89 -2.47 -19.41
C HIS A 51 2.46 -2.99 -19.29
N GLU A 52 1.49 -2.32 -19.92
CA GLU A 52 0.07 -2.72 -19.96
C GLU A 52 -0.49 -2.98 -18.55
N CYS A 53 -0.10 -2.13 -17.59
CA CYS A 53 -0.58 -2.24 -16.22
C CYS A 53 -2.04 -1.83 -16.11
N GLU A 54 -2.71 -2.37 -15.11
CA GLU A 54 -4.11 -2.08 -14.76
C GLU A 54 -4.22 -1.33 -13.42
N HIS A 55 -3.15 -1.38 -12.62
CA HIS A 55 -3.07 -0.83 -11.28
C HIS A 55 -1.72 -0.12 -11.06
N ILE A 56 -1.73 0.97 -10.31
CA ILE A 56 -0.53 1.68 -9.85
C ILE A 56 -0.48 1.63 -8.32
N TYR A 57 0.63 1.15 -7.79
CA TYR A 57 0.86 1.02 -6.35
C TYR A 57 1.93 2.02 -5.92
N PHE A 58 1.55 3.02 -5.12
CA PHE A 58 2.46 3.98 -4.51
C PHE A 58 2.86 3.55 -3.09
N GLY A 59 4.06 3.94 -2.68
CA GLY A 59 4.60 3.57 -1.36
C GLY A 59 5.37 2.25 -1.35
N ALA A 60 5.63 1.65 -2.52
CA ALA A 60 6.31 0.38 -2.63
C ALA A 60 7.71 0.41 -1.98
N ASN A 61 8.11 -0.68 -1.34
CA ASN A 61 9.33 -0.76 -0.53
C ASN A 61 9.38 0.22 0.65
N MET A 62 8.24 0.50 1.27
CA MET A 62 8.13 1.43 2.41
C MET A 62 8.64 2.84 2.04
N SER A 63 8.32 3.28 0.82
CA SER A 63 8.85 4.54 0.29
C SER A 63 7.98 5.76 0.57
N PHE A 64 6.84 5.59 1.23
CA PHE A 64 6.01 6.72 1.65
C PHE A 64 6.79 7.59 2.63
N ASP A 65 6.68 8.92 2.47
CA ASP A 65 7.33 9.89 3.34
C ASP A 65 6.31 10.97 3.70
N LEU A 66 5.97 11.04 4.98
CA LEU A 66 5.01 11.99 5.53
C LEU A 66 5.39 13.44 5.24
N ASN A 67 6.69 13.77 5.21
CA ASN A 67 7.16 15.13 4.89
C ASN A 67 6.82 15.56 3.46
N HIS A 68 6.53 14.59 2.60
CA HIS A 68 6.18 14.78 1.20
C HIS A 68 4.81 14.19 0.86
N ALA A 69 3.93 14.01 1.85
CA ALA A 69 2.61 13.40 1.68
C ALA A 69 1.80 14.06 0.55
N GLU A 70 1.82 15.40 0.44
CA GLU A 70 1.13 16.14 -0.63
C GLU A 70 1.51 15.65 -2.04
N LYS A 71 2.78 15.32 -2.28
CA LYS A 71 3.21 14.81 -3.59
C LYS A 71 2.64 13.41 -3.87
N PHE A 72 2.55 12.55 -2.85
CA PHE A 72 1.89 11.26 -2.98
C PHE A 72 0.40 11.41 -3.25
N ILE A 73 -0.26 12.34 -2.55
CA ILE A 73 -1.68 12.66 -2.73
C ILE A 73 -1.93 13.17 -4.16
N GLU A 74 -1.09 14.06 -4.69
CA GLU A 74 -1.16 14.53 -6.07
C GLU A 74 -1.00 13.39 -7.09
N MET A 75 -0.03 12.48 -6.90
CA MET A 75 0.12 11.29 -7.75
C MET A 75 -1.13 10.39 -7.69
N CYS A 76 -1.71 10.22 -6.50
CA CYS A 76 -2.93 9.45 -6.32
C CYS A 76 -4.13 10.11 -7.03
N ARG A 77 -4.33 11.42 -6.85
CA ARG A 77 -5.38 12.20 -7.54
C ARG A 77 -5.24 12.13 -9.06
N HIS A 78 -4.02 12.26 -9.57
CA HIS A 78 -3.75 12.21 -11.01
C HIS A 78 -4.13 10.86 -11.62
N THR A 79 -3.80 9.76 -10.94
CA THR A 79 -4.07 8.41 -11.45
C THR A 79 -5.55 8.03 -11.31
N THR A 80 -6.14 8.27 -10.15
CA THR A 80 -7.56 7.97 -9.89
C THR A 80 -8.52 8.82 -10.74
N SER A 81 -8.19 10.08 -11.04
CA SER A 81 -9.00 10.90 -11.97
C SER A 81 -9.00 10.38 -13.41
N LYS A 82 -8.09 9.47 -13.74
CA LYS A 82 -8.04 8.74 -15.02
C LYS A 82 -8.71 7.37 -14.94
N ASP A 83 -9.45 7.09 -13.88
CA ASP A 83 -10.13 5.82 -13.63
C ASP A 83 -9.16 4.62 -13.58
N ILE A 84 -7.93 4.86 -13.09
CA ILE A 84 -6.92 3.83 -12.86
C ILE A 84 -7.03 3.35 -11.42
N TRP A 85 -6.93 2.03 -11.19
CA TRP A 85 -6.78 1.49 -9.85
C TRP A 85 -5.51 2.03 -9.22
N THR A 86 -5.62 2.59 -8.02
CA THR A 86 -4.48 3.21 -7.33
C THR A 86 -4.46 2.83 -5.87
N THR A 87 -3.37 2.18 -5.45
CA THR A 87 -3.08 1.94 -4.03
C THR A 87 -2.07 2.96 -3.52
N LEU A 88 -2.26 3.42 -2.28
CA LEU A 88 -1.22 4.08 -1.50
C LEU A 88 -0.97 3.26 -0.22
N ASP A 89 0.22 2.67 -0.10
CA ASP A 89 0.68 2.03 1.14
C ASP A 89 1.37 3.04 2.04
N LEU A 90 0.82 3.20 3.24
CA LEU A 90 1.29 4.12 4.27
C LEU A 90 1.10 3.51 5.67
N GLU A 91 1.88 3.97 6.64
CA GLU A 91 1.68 3.55 8.03
C GLU A 91 0.38 4.13 8.59
N ILE A 92 -0.29 3.37 9.46
CA ILE A 92 -1.54 3.82 10.07
C ILE A 92 -1.40 5.12 10.88
N SER A 93 -0.20 5.41 11.39
CA SER A 93 0.11 6.67 12.10
C SER A 93 -0.02 7.90 11.19
N ASP A 94 0.10 7.72 9.89
CA ASP A 94 0.17 8.79 8.91
C ASP A 94 -1.19 9.01 8.21
N ILE A 95 -2.24 8.29 8.63
CA ILE A 95 -3.57 8.31 7.98
C ILE A 95 -4.20 9.69 7.88
N SER A 96 -3.88 10.61 8.79
CA SER A 96 -4.42 11.98 8.81
C SER A 96 -4.11 12.77 7.54
N CYS A 97 -3.01 12.42 6.85
CA CYS A 97 -2.65 13.06 5.58
C CYS A 97 -3.63 12.74 4.45
N ILE A 98 -4.35 11.60 4.52
CA ILE A 98 -5.34 11.22 3.51
C ILE A 98 -6.79 11.37 3.98
N SER A 99 -7.06 11.25 5.28
CA SER A 99 -8.44 11.27 5.81
C SER A 99 -9.14 12.61 5.63
N SER A 100 -8.38 13.68 5.43
CA SER A 100 -8.85 15.04 5.17
C SER A 100 -8.94 15.38 3.68
N THR A 101 -8.65 14.43 2.80
CA THR A 101 -8.62 14.63 1.34
C THR A 101 -9.87 14.09 0.66
N ASP A 102 -10.02 14.42 -0.63
CA ASP A 102 -11.03 13.91 -1.53
C ASP A 102 -10.80 12.47 -2.00
N LEU A 103 -9.60 11.90 -1.74
CA LEU A 103 -9.24 10.56 -2.22
C LEU A 103 -10.19 9.47 -1.76
N ALA A 104 -10.79 9.61 -0.57
CA ALA A 104 -11.78 8.65 -0.05
C ALA A 104 -13.04 8.55 -0.91
N TYR A 105 -13.33 9.54 -1.76
CA TYR A 105 -14.46 9.54 -2.68
C TYR A 105 -14.14 8.92 -4.06
N HIS A 106 -12.88 8.60 -4.31
CA HIS A 106 -12.46 8.01 -5.58
C HIS A 106 -12.64 6.49 -5.51
N SER A 107 -13.59 5.94 -6.28
CA SER A 107 -13.99 4.52 -6.21
C SER A 107 -12.87 3.52 -6.49
N LYS A 108 -11.80 3.95 -7.18
CA LYS A 108 -10.62 3.15 -7.51
C LYS A 108 -9.40 3.46 -6.65
N PHE A 109 -9.57 4.22 -5.58
CA PHE A 109 -8.53 4.47 -4.60
C PHE A 109 -8.56 3.42 -3.49
N VAL A 110 -7.40 2.84 -3.20
CA VAL A 110 -7.20 1.84 -2.14
C VAL A 110 -6.18 2.39 -1.14
N PRO A 111 -6.59 2.96 0.00
CA PRO A 111 -5.67 3.29 1.08
C PRO A 111 -5.27 2.00 1.81
N GLN A 112 -4.03 1.57 1.64
CA GLN A 112 -3.50 0.41 2.34
C GLN A 112 -2.81 0.83 3.64
N LEU A 113 -3.50 0.63 4.76
CA LEU A 113 -3.04 1.04 6.09
C LEU A 113 -2.16 -0.05 6.72
N SER A 114 -0.85 0.16 6.64
CA SER A 114 0.14 -0.75 7.19
C SER A 114 0.24 -0.66 8.72
N VAL A 115 0.17 -1.82 9.40
CA VAL A 115 0.45 -1.95 10.84
C VAL A 115 1.62 -2.92 11.03
N ARG A 116 2.66 -2.48 11.75
CA ARG A 116 3.86 -3.30 12.02
C ARG A 116 3.74 -3.97 13.40
N LEU A 117 3.35 -5.25 13.42
CA LEU A 117 3.29 -6.08 14.64
C LEU A 117 4.34 -7.21 14.59
N PRO A 118 5.59 -6.98 15.03
CA PRO A 118 6.61 -8.02 15.06
C PRO A 118 6.27 -9.10 16.10
N GLY A 119 6.46 -10.38 15.74
CA GLY A 119 6.18 -11.51 16.65
C GLY A 119 4.69 -11.69 16.95
N VAL A 120 3.84 -11.46 15.95
CA VAL A 120 2.38 -11.51 16.07
C VAL A 120 1.86 -12.83 16.65
N ASP A 121 2.57 -13.94 16.40
CA ASP A 121 2.33 -15.29 16.91
C ASP A 121 2.58 -15.42 18.42
N LYS A 122 3.36 -14.52 19.02
CA LYS A 122 3.76 -14.54 20.43
C LYS A 122 2.85 -13.70 21.35
N LEU A 123 1.87 -12.99 20.80
CA LEU A 123 0.99 -12.10 21.57
C LEU A 123 -0.10 -12.85 22.37
N GLY A 124 -0.20 -14.16 22.21
CA GLY A 124 -1.15 -15.01 22.92
C GLY A 124 -2.58 -14.94 22.36
N ILE A 125 -3.45 -15.85 22.83
CA ILE A 125 -4.79 -16.06 22.26
C ILE A 125 -5.80 -14.93 22.55
N HIS A 126 -5.48 -14.04 23.49
CA HIS A 126 -6.33 -12.93 23.92
C HIS A 126 -5.89 -11.57 23.35
N ALA A 127 -4.84 -11.54 22.52
CA ALA A 127 -4.44 -10.34 21.82
C ALA A 127 -5.64 -9.72 21.07
N THR A 128 -5.84 -8.42 21.27
CA THR A 128 -7.00 -7.68 20.76
C THR A 128 -6.47 -6.43 20.05
N ILE A 129 -6.88 -6.23 18.79
CA ILE A 129 -6.66 -4.97 18.08
C ILE A 129 -7.78 -4.01 18.47
N LYS A 130 -7.41 -2.75 18.72
CA LYS A 130 -8.32 -1.65 18.97
C LYS A 130 -8.11 -0.57 17.92
N ILE A 131 -9.20 -0.13 17.27
CA ILE A 131 -9.25 1.13 16.53
C ILE A 131 -9.84 2.14 17.50
N ASP A 132 -9.02 3.11 17.89
CA ASP A 132 -9.33 4.12 18.89
C ASP A 132 -9.57 5.48 18.23
N ASP A 133 -10.13 6.39 19.00
CA ASP A 133 -10.15 7.81 18.66
C ASP A 133 -8.87 8.50 19.14
N THR A 134 -8.48 9.64 18.55
CA THR A 134 -7.26 10.37 18.98
C THR A 134 -7.43 11.02 20.35
N GLY A 135 -8.68 11.18 20.78
CA GLY A 135 -9.08 11.74 22.07
C GLY A 135 -10.47 11.24 22.48
N PHE A 136 -10.99 11.74 23.61
CA PHE A 136 -12.32 11.34 24.07
C PHE A 136 -13.42 11.97 23.19
N ASN A 137 -14.04 11.15 22.34
CA ASN A 137 -15.13 11.57 21.43
C ASN A 137 -14.72 12.76 20.54
N GLU A 138 -13.56 12.64 19.90
CA GLU A 138 -12.93 13.71 19.13
C GLU A 138 -13.27 13.59 17.63
N ASN A 139 -13.10 12.40 17.03
CA ASN A 139 -13.27 12.17 15.59
C ASN A 139 -14.20 11.01 15.25
N ASN A 140 -14.31 10.02 16.13
CA ASN A 140 -15.04 8.77 15.87
C ASN A 140 -16.26 8.64 16.79
N PRO A 141 -17.36 8.00 16.32
CA PRO A 141 -18.54 7.75 17.15
C PRO A 141 -18.31 6.72 18.27
N GLY A 142 -17.13 6.08 18.31
CA GLY A 142 -16.80 5.06 19.28
C GLY A 142 -15.46 4.39 18.96
N VAL A 143 -15.24 3.24 19.61
CA VAL A 143 -14.04 2.42 19.44
C VAL A 143 -14.41 1.02 18.96
N TRP A 144 -13.55 0.40 18.16
CA TRP A 144 -13.76 -0.96 17.68
C TRP A 144 -12.67 -1.87 18.22
N CYS A 145 -13.07 -2.90 18.96
CA CYS A 145 -12.18 -3.93 19.50
C CYS A 145 -12.47 -5.27 18.81
N ALA A 146 -11.43 -5.93 18.33
CA ALA A 146 -11.54 -7.27 17.74
C ALA A 146 -10.38 -8.16 18.18
N PRO A 147 -10.64 -9.45 18.51
CA PRO A 147 -9.56 -10.40 18.73
C PRO A 147 -8.65 -10.47 17.49
N LEU A 148 -7.34 -10.33 17.69
CA LEU A 148 -6.33 -10.32 16.62
C LEU A 148 -6.43 -11.56 15.71
N LYS A 149 -6.75 -12.71 16.30
CA LYS A 149 -6.99 -13.96 15.56
C LYS A 149 -8.06 -13.85 14.47
N ARG A 150 -9.02 -12.93 14.55
CA ARG A 150 -10.03 -12.74 13.48
C ARG A 150 -9.41 -12.21 12.19
N ILE A 151 -8.29 -11.50 12.28
CA ILE A 151 -7.54 -10.98 11.14
C ILE A 151 -6.50 -12.01 10.67
N LEU A 152 -5.80 -12.66 11.62
CA LEU A 152 -4.79 -13.69 11.34
C LEU A 152 -5.42 -15.04 10.95
N GLN A 153 -6.18 -15.04 9.87
CA GLN A 153 -6.75 -16.23 9.25
C GLN A 153 -5.94 -16.59 8.01
N PRO A 154 -5.76 -17.90 7.68
CA PRO A 154 -5.03 -18.31 6.48
C PRO A 154 -5.55 -17.67 5.17
N ALA A 155 -6.85 -17.39 5.09
CA ALA A 155 -7.45 -16.71 3.93
C ALA A 155 -6.98 -15.26 3.75
N ASN A 156 -6.56 -14.60 4.83
CA ASN A 156 -6.08 -13.22 4.81
C ASN A 156 -4.56 -13.13 4.64
N GLU A 157 -3.84 -14.24 4.76
CA GLU A 157 -2.38 -14.29 4.70
C GLU A 157 -1.86 -14.27 3.26
N THR A 158 -0.86 -13.43 3.00
CA THR A 158 -0.05 -13.49 1.77
C THR A 158 1.31 -14.06 2.12
N LEU A 159 1.59 -15.27 1.65
CA LEU A 159 2.85 -15.95 1.96
C LEU A 159 4.03 -15.31 1.23
N TRP A 160 5.19 -15.28 1.88
CA TRP A 160 6.43 -14.75 1.31
C TRP A 160 6.80 -15.37 -0.05
N ILE A 161 6.45 -16.64 -0.28
CA ILE A 161 6.71 -17.35 -1.55
C ILE A 161 5.94 -16.77 -2.74
N ASN A 162 4.91 -15.96 -2.49
CA ASN A 162 4.17 -15.28 -3.54
C ASN A 162 4.92 -14.05 -4.08
N TYR A 163 5.85 -13.48 -3.31
CA TYR A 163 6.66 -12.33 -3.69
C TYR A 163 7.89 -12.74 -4.53
N GLY A 164 8.49 -11.77 -5.24
CA GLY A 164 9.81 -11.93 -5.87
C GLY A 164 9.82 -12.25 -7.36
N LYS A 165 8.65 -12.32 -7.99
CA LYS A 165 8.51 -12.52 -9.44
C LYS A 165 8.56 -11.20 -10.25
N ASP A 166 8.75 -10.09 -9.53
CA ASP A 166 8.70 -8.72 -10.07
C ASP A 166 9.89 -8.40 -10.98
N LYS A 167 9.62 -7.59 -12.01
CA LYS A 167 10.61 -7.11 -12.98
C LYS A 167 10.87 -5.62 -12.77
N VAL A 168 12.13 -5.27 -12.48
CA VAL A 168 12.54 -3.87 -12.32
C VAL A 168 12.48 -3.13 -13.67
N ILE A 169 11.94 -1.91 -13.66
CA ILE A 169 11.98 -1.02 -14.83
C ILE A 169 13.38 -0.39 -14.92
N LYS A 170 13.99 -0.47 -16.10
CA LYS A 170 15.30 0.11 -16.42
C LYS A 170 15.16 1.46 -17.11
#